data_AF-A0A196MQR1-F1
#
_entry.id   AF-A0A196MQR1-F1
#
_cell.length_a   1.000
_cell.length_b   1.000
_cell.length_c   1.000
_cell.angle_alpha   90.00
_cell.angle_beta   90.00
_cell.angle_gamma   90.00
#
_symmetry.space_group_name_H-M   'P 1'
#
loop_
_entity.id
_entity.type
_entity.pdbx_description
1 polymer ?
#
loop_
_entity_poly.entity_id
_entity_poly.type
_entity_poly.pdbx_seq_one_letter_code
_entity_poly.pdbx_strand_id
1 'polypeptide(L)' 'MKGIRSASTLAVLALLASCGKPAGKKELAADPELRSQVLAACADGTHRDAQECSNAKAIDNAEKLDRSLGPK' A
#
# COMPACT_ATOMS: atom_id res chain seq x y z
N MET A 1 -42.88 17.40 13.35
CA MET A 1 -42.61 16.24 12.47
C MET A 1 -41.09 16.21 12.26
N LYS A 2 -40.31 15.33 12.92
CA LYS A 2 -39.68 14.08 12.36
C LYS A 2 -39.16 14.28 10.92
N GLY A 3 -37.91 14.00 10.55
CA GLY A 3 -36.78 13.27 11.16
C GLY A 3 -35.44 13.75 10.55
N ILE A 4 -34.31 13.60 11.25
CA ILE A 4 -33.41 12.43 11.28
C ILE A 4 -32.58 12.27 9.99
N ARG A 5 -31.32 12.72 10.13
CA ARG A 5 -30.03 12.05 9.85
C ARG A 5 -29.59 11.70 8.41
N SER A 6 -28.35 12.13 8.17
CA SER A 6 -27.25 11.41 7.52
C SER A 6 -27.41 11.02 6.06
N ALA A 7 -26.81 11.80 5.19
CA ALA A 7 -26.35 11.35 3.87
C ALA A 7 -24.81 11.39 3.84
N SER A 8 -24.17 10.59 4.70
CA SER A 8 -22.74 10.28 4.65
C SER A 8 -22.58 8.83 4.25
N THR A 9 -22.86 8.49 2.99
CA THR A 9 -22.61 7.15 2.46
C THR A 9 -22.62 7.24 0.95
N LEU A 10 -21.44 7.32 0.31
CA LEU A 10 -21.17 6.87 -1.07
C LEU A 10 -19.68 7.11 -1.40
N ALA A 11 -18.78 6.54 -0.60
CA ALA A 11 -17.34 6.50 -0.92
C ALA A 11 -16.78 5.06 -0.81
N VAL A 12 -17.60 4.04 -1.06
CA VAL A 12 -17.22 2.61 -0.91
C VAL A 12 -17.12 1.89 -2.26
N LEU A 13 -17.03 2.63 -3.38
CA LEU A 13 -16.95 2.03 -4.73
C LEU A 13 -15.53 1.97 -5.33
N ALA A 14 -14.48 2.37 -4.59
CA ALA A 14 -13.11 2.30 -5.08
C ALA A 14 -12.40 0.95 -4.85
N LEU A 15 -13.08 -0.06 -4.27
CA LEU A 15 -12.51 -1.39 -4.01
C LEU A 15 -12.88 -2.43 -5.10
N LEU A 16 -13.07 -1.95 -6.34
CA LEU A 16 -12.95 -2.82 -7.51
C LEU A 16 -11.50 -3.32 -7.50
N ALA A 17 -11.33 -4.57 -7.06
CA ALA A 17 -10.09 -5.30 -7.13
C ALA A 17 -9.47 -5.08 -8.51
N SER A 18 -8.41 -4.29 -8.56
CA SER A 18 -7.55 -4.20 -9.72
C SER A 18 -7.00 -5.61 -9.94
N CYS A 19 -7.55 -6.34 -10.91
CA CYS A 19 -6.95 -7.53 -11.50
C CYS A 19 -5.69 -7.12 -12.27
N GLY A 20 -4.74 -6.47 -11.59
CA GLY A 20 -3.38 -6.25 -12.05
C GLY A 20 -2.52 -7.40 -11.55
N LYS A 21 -1.46 -7.73 -12.29
CA LYS A 21 -0.43 -8.62 -11.75
C LYS A 21 0.17 -7.93 -10.51
N PRO A 22 0.34 -8.64 -9.38
CA PRO A 22 0.94 -8.06 -8.19
C PRO A 22 2.30 -7.47 -8.51
N ALA A 23 2.62 -6.30 -7.95
CA ALA A 23 3.91 -5.68 -8.17
C ALA A 23 5.02 -6.59 -7.61
N GLY A 24 6.02 -6.87 -8.45
CA GLY A 24 7.19 -7.65 -8.06
C GLY A 24 8.17 -6.80 -7.26
N LYS A 25 9.10 -7.49 -6.59
CA LYS A 25 10.19 -6.82 -5.83
C LYS A 25 11.02 -5.85 -6.68
N LYS A 26 11.21 -6.15 -7.97
CA LYS A 26 11.98 -5.30 -8.89
C LYS A 26 11.24 -4.02 -9.24
N GLU A 27 9.94 -4.11 -9.53
CA GLU A 27 9.11 -2.91 -9.77
C GLU A 27 9.09 -2.03 -8.51
N LEU A 28 8.83 -2.62 -7.33
CA LEU A 28 8.79 -1.90 -6.05
C LEU A 28 10.14 -1.33 -5.61
N ALA A 29 11.25 -1.88 -6.08
CA ALA A 29 12.59 -1.32 -5.85
C ALA A 29 12.88 -0.14 -6.78
N ALA A 30 12.45 -0.21 -8.04
CA ALA A 30 12.65 0.82 -9.04
C ALA A 30 11.72 2.04 -8.86
N ASP A 31 10.56 1.85 -8.23
CA ASP A 31 9.57 2.90 -8.01
C ASP A 31 9.27 3.09 -6.49
N PRO A 32 9.96 4.05 -5.84
CA PRO A 32 9.74 4.37 -4.43
C PRO A 32 8.34 4.92 -4.14
N GLU A 33 7.72 5.60 -5.12
CA GLU A 33 6.39 6.19 -4.95
C GLU A 33 5.34 5.07 -4.88
N LEU A 34 5.36 4.16 -5.86
CA LEU A 34 4.52 2.96 -5.86
C LEU A 34 4.71 2.15 -4.58
N ARG A 35 5.97 1.94 -4.16
CA ARG A 35 6.27 1.24 -2.90
C ARG A 35 5.64 1.95 -1.70
N SER A 36 5.70 3.27 -1.63
CA SER A 36 5.12 4.04 -0.52
C SER A 36 3.59 3.92 -0.48
N GLN A 37 2.93 3.95 -1.64
CA GLN A 37 1.48 3.79 -1.76
C GLN A 37 1.05 2.38 -1.34
N VAL A 38 1.76 1.35 -1.79
CA VAL A 38 1.52 -0.05 -1.36
C VAL A 38 1.71 -0.18 0.15
N LEU A 39 2.79 0.35 0.72
CA LEU A 39 3.04 0.29 2.17
C LEU A 39 1.94 0.96 2.99
N ALA A 40 1.45 2.13 2.55
CA ALA A 40 0.35 2.83 3.20
C ALA A 40 -0.95 2.02 3.13
N ALA A 41 -1.31 1.55 1.94
CA ALA A 41 -2.51 0.74 1.75
C ALA A 41 -2.47 -0.60 2.51
N CYS A 42 -1.29 -1.23 2.63
CA CYS A 42 -1.07 -2.41 3.46
C CYS A 42 -1.22 -2.13 4.95
N ALA A 43 -0.75 -0.97 5.43
CA ALA A 43 -0.88 -0.56 6.83
C ALA A 43 -2.34 -0.23 7.19
N ASP A 44 -3.06 0.39 6.25
CA ASP A 44 -4.48 0.74 6.41
C ASP A 44 -5.42 -0.44 6.17
N GLY A 45 -4.89 -1.62 5.80
CA GLY A 45 -5.66 -2.83 5.52
C GLY A 45 -6.51 -2.77 4.25
N THR A 46 -6.28 -1.76 3.39
CA THR A 46 -7.00 -1.59 2.12
C THR A 46 -6.34 -2.34 0.97
N HIS A 47 -5.05 -2.67 1.08
CA HIS A 47 -4.34 -3.53 0.13
C HIS A 47 -4.54 -5.00 0.47
N ARG A 48 -5.03 -5.79 -0.50
CA ARG A 48 -5.46 -7.18 -0.27
C ARG A 48 -4.43 -8.22 -0.71
N ASP A 49 -3.38 -7.82 -1.42
CA ASP A 49 -2.31 -8.72 -1.83
C ASP A 49 -1.22 -8.81 -0.76
N ALA A 50 -1.23 -9.90 0.01
CA ALA A 50 -0.26 -10.13 1.07
C ALA A 50 1.19 -10.28 0.54
N GLN A 51 1.36 -10.80 -0.68
CA GLN A 51 2.68 -10.98 -1.28
C GLN A 51 3.28 -9.63 -1.68
N GLU A 52 2.49 -8.74 -2.26
CA GLU A 52 2.90 -7.39 -2.61
C GLU A 52 3.23 -6.55 -1.37
N CYS A 53 2.41 -6.64 -0.30
CA CYS A 53 2.75 -6.04 1.00
C CYS A 53 4.09 -6.54 1.56
N SER A 54 4.32 -7.86 1.49
CA SER A 54 5.57 -8.48 1.95
C SER A 54 6.77 -8.01 1.13
N ASN A 55 6.61 -7.91 -0.20
CA ASN A 55 7.64 -7.40 -1.10
C ASN A 55 7.99 -5.94 -0.78
N ALA A 56 6.97 -5.08 -0.62
CA ALA A 56 7.18 -3.66 -0.32
C ALA A 56 7.89 -3.46 1.03
N LYS A 57 7.50 -4.24 2.06
CA LYS A 57 8.18 -4.23 3.36
C LYS A 57 9.62 -4.71 3.30
N ALA A 58 9.90 -5.75 2.49
CA ALA A 58 11.26 -6.26 2.35
C ALA A 58 12.21 -5.21 1.76
N ILE A 59 11.76 -4.46 0.75
CA ILE A 59 12.57 -3.38 0.16
C ILE A 59 12.76 -2.22 1.15
N ASP A 60 11.69 -1.76 1.82
CA ASP A 60 11.78 -0.70 2.82
C ASP A 60 12.75 -1.06 3.97
N ASN A 61 12.71 -2.30 4.44
CA ASN A 61 13.64 -2.79 5.46
C ASN A 61 15.08 -2.83 4.94
N ALA A 62 15.30 -3.26 3.69
CA ALA A 62 16.63 -3.28 3.09
C ALA A 62 17.22 -1.86 2.96
N GLU A 63 16.43 -0.88 2.53
CA GLU A 63 16.86 0.53 2.45
C GLU A 63 17.12 1.14 3.82
N LYS A 64 16.27 0.85 4.82
CA LYS A 64 16.50 1.28 6.20
C LYS A 64 17.79 0.70 6.76
N LEU A 65 18.07 -0.57 6.46
CA LEU A 65 19.29 -1.23 6.88
C LEU A 65 20.51 -0.60 6.21
N ASP A 66 20.47 -0.37 4.90
CA ASP A 66 21.56 0.27 4.16
C ASP A 66 21.88 1.67 4.72
N ARG A 67 20.85 2.49 4.97
CA ARG A 67 21.03 3.79 5.65
C ARG A 67 21.59 3.68 7.06
N SER A 68 21.24 2.63 7.79
CA SER A 68 21.71 2.41 9.17
C SER A 68 23.16 1.93 9.22
N LEU A 69 23.62 1.22 8.19
CA LEU A 69 24.99 0.74 8.08
C LEU A 69 25.96 1.81 7.56
N GLY A 70 25.44 2.93 7.05
CA GLY A 70 26.22 4.03 6.49
C GLY A 70 26.83 3.69 5.13
N PRO A 71 27.37 4.69 4.40
CA PRO A 71 28.12 4.42 3.18
C PRO A 71 29.31 3.50 3.49
N LYS A 72 29.47 2.43 2.69
CA LYS A 72 30.68 1.61 2.70
C LYS A 72 31.90 2.42 2.26
#